data_AF-A0A842NN07-F1
#
_entry.id   AF-A0A842NN07-F1
#
_cell.length_a   1.000
_cell.length_b   1.000
_cell.length_c   1.000
_cell.angle_alpha   90.00
_cell.angle_beta   90.00
_cell.angle_gamma   90.00
#
_symmetry.space_group_name_H-M   'P 1'
#
loop_
_entity.id
_entity.type
_entity.pdbx_description
1 polymer ?
#
loop_
_entity_poly.entity_id
_entity_poly.type
_entity_poly.pdbx_seq_one_letter_code
_entity_poly.pdbx_strand_id
1 'polypeptide(L)' 'MAQELERNPLWLILVETAHALPLYTPHKVYVRNTLLIQAPGMTAEEISQHLDISLGEAMVIFHELKNEDGTLSEDSDERP' A
#
# COMPACT_ATOMS: atom_id res chain seq x y z
N MET A 1 -6.10 2.20 -13.25
CA MET A 1 -6.43 0.93 -12.58
C MET A 1 -6.70 1.10 -11.09
N ALA A 2 -5.86 1.77 -10.29
CA ALA A 2 -6.11 1.97 -8.85
C ALA A 2 -7.50 2.57 -8.52
N GLN A 3 -7.90 3.63 -9.22
CA GLN A 3 -9.20 4.31 -9.05
C GLN A 3 -10.43 3.43 -9.35
N GLU A 4 -10.27 2.33 -10.09
CA GLU A 4 -11.36 1.39 -10.38
C GLU A 4 -11.53 0.36 -9.26
N LEU A 5 -10.43 0.03 -8.59
CA LEU A 5 -10.39 -0.88 -7.45
C LEU A 5 -11.12 -0.27 -6.24
N GLU A 6 -10.85 1.00 -5.94
CA GLU A 6 -11.47 1.73 -4.82
C GLU A 6 -12.99 1.89 -4.94
N ARG A 7 -13.52 1.82 -6.18
CA ARG A 7 -14.97 1.91 -6.44
C ARG A 7 -15.70 0.59 -6.20
N ASN A 8 -14.98 -0.52 -6.01
CA ASN A 8 -15.56 -1.82 -5.72
C ASN A 8 -15.88 -1.91 -4.21
N PRO A 9 -17.12 -2.23 -3.80
CA PRO A 9 -17.46 -2.36 -2.37
C PRO A 9 -16.64 -3.43 -1.64
N LEU A 10 -16.10 -4.43 -2.36
CA LEU A 10 -15.21 -5.44 -1.79
C LEU A 10 -13.86 -4.86 -1.35
N TRP A 11 -13.46 -3.70 -1.88
CA TRP A 11 -12.23 -3.03 -1.50
C TRP A 11 -12.25 -2.64 -0.02
N LEU A 12 -13.35 -2.03 0.46
CA LEU A 12 -13.46 -1.62 1.87
C LEU A 12 -13.38 -2.82 2.81
N ILE A 13 -13.98 -3.95 2.42
CA ILE A 13 -13.89 -5.20 3.18
C ILE A 13 -12.45 -5.72 3.19
N LEU A 14 -11.76 -5.69 2.04
CA LEU A 14 -10.37 -6.10 1.95
C LEU A 14 -9.45 -5.24 2.84
N VAL A 15 -9.62 -3.92 2.81
CA VAL A 15 -8.85 -2.97 3.65
C VAL A 15 -9.07 -3.28 5.12
N GLU A 16 -10.34 -3.40 5.55
CA GLU A 16 -10.68 -3.75 6.93
C GLU A 16 -10.07 -5.09 7.36
N THR A 17 -10.19 -6.12 6.51
CA THR A 17 -9.64 -7.45 6.78
C THR A 17 -8.10 -7.43 6.83
N ALA A 18 -7.43 -6.68 5.95
CA ALA A 18 -5.97 -6.55 5.95
C ALA A 18 -5.47 -5.83 7.21
N HIS A 19 -6.14 -4.74 7.61
CA HIS A 19 -5.78 -3.99 8.83
C HIS A 19 -5.96 -4.80 10.11
N ALA A 20 -6.87 -5.79 10.11
CA ALA A 20 -7.06 -6.69 11.22
C ALA A 20 -5.90 -7.72 11.39
N LEU A 21 -5.02 -7.87 10.39
CA LEU A 21 -3.89 -8.79 10.48
C LEU A 21 -2.83 -8.27 11.48
N PRO A 22 -2.37 -9.08 12.44
CA PRO A 22 -1.43 -8.62 13.47
C PRO A 22 -0.10 -8.06 12.94
N LEU A 23 0.32 -8.53 11.76
CA LEU A 23 1.59 -8.14 11.14
C LEU A 23 1.44 -7.06 10.06
N TYR A 24 0.22 -6.55 9.82
CA TYR A 24 -0.04 -5.57 8.76
C TYR A 24 0.87 -4.34 8.89
N THR A 25 0.91 -3.70 10.06
CA THR A 25 1.71 -2.50 10.29
C THR A 25 3.23 -2.76 10.13
N PRO A 26 3.82 -3.79 10.76
CA PRO A 26 5.21 -4.17 10.50
C PRO A 26 5.52 -4.43 9.02
N HIS A 27 4.66 -5.17 8.30
CA HIS A 27 4.83 -5.44 6.88
C HIS A 27 4.80 -4.15 6.06
N LYS A 28 3.82 -3.27 6.29
CA LYS A 28 3.74 -1.96 5.62
C LYS A 28 4.99 -1.11 5.82
N VAL A 29 5.52 -1.06 7.05
CA VAL A 29 6.76 -0.33 7.36
C VAL A 29 7.95 -0.93 6.64
N TYR A 30 8.08 -2.25 6.61
CA TYR A 30 9.15 -2.94 5.91
C TYR A 30 9.11 -2.71 4.39
N VAL A 31 7.91 -2.80 3.79
CA VAL A 31 7.73 -2.52 2.36
C VAL A 31 8.17 -1.09 2.04
N ARG A 32 7.72 -0.09 2.82
CA ARG A 32 8.09 1.32 2.63
C ARG A 32 9.61 1.54 2.77
N ASN A 33 10.19 1.04 3.85
CA ASN A 33 11.54 1.41 4.27
C ASN A 33 12.63 0.48 3.70
N THR A 34 12.27 -0.58 3.00
CA THR A 34 13.24 -1.55 2.47
C THR A 34 12.91 -1.94 1.04
N LEU A 35 11.75 -2.55 0.79
CA LEU A 35 11.47 -3.13 -0.53
C LEU A 35 11.32 -2.06 -1.62
N LEU A 36 10.52 -1.01 -1.38
CA LEU A 36 10.32 0.04 -2.38
C LEU A 36 11.54 0.95 -2.56
N ILE A 37 12.41 1.06 -1.55
CA ILE A 37 13.70 1.75 -1.68
C ILE A 37 14.63 0.96 -2.60
N GLN A 38 14.68 -0.37 -2.44
CA GLN A 38 15.55 -1.24 -3.22
C GLN A 38 15.01 -1.45 -4.65
N ALA A 39 13.69 -1.53 -4.79
CA ALA A 39 13.00 -1.76 -6.05
C ALA A 39 11.74 -0.87 -6.13
N PRO A 40 11.87 0.40 -6.55
CA PRO A 40 10.73 1.34 -6.63
C PRO A 40 9.61 0.90 -7.59
N GLY A 41 9.90 -0.01 -8.51
CA GLY A 41 8.94 -0.56 -9.48
C GLY A 41 8.23 -1.84 -9.03
N MET A 42 8.46 -2.29 -7.79
CA MET A 42 7.89 -3.55 -7.29
C MET A 42 6.35 -3.49 -7.30
N THR A 43 5.73 -4.62 -7.64
CA THR A 43 4.28 -4.82 -7.71
C THR A 43 3.73 -5.43 -6.43
N ALA A 44 2.41 -5.40 -6.24
CA ALA A 44 1.76 -6.05 -5.09
C ALA A 44 1.97 -7.58 -5.09
N GLU A 45 2.00 -8.19 -6.28
CA GLU A 45 2.27 -9.61 -6.48
C GLU A 45 3.70 -9.99 -6.04
N GLU A 46 4.69 -9.17 -6.39
CA GLU A 46 6.07 -9.38 -5.96
C GLU A 46 6.23 -9.17 -4.45
N ILE A 47 5.55 -8.17 -3.87
CA ILE A 47 5.52 -7.95 -2.41
C ILE A 47 4.93 -9.18 -1.69
N SER A 48 3.82 -9.71 -2.20
CA SER A 48 3.16 -10.90 -1.64
C SER A 48 4.10 -12.11 -1.61
N GLN A 49 4.82 -12.34 -2.72
CA GLN A 49 5.78 -13.44 -2.80
C GLN A 49 7.01 -13.22 -1.90
N HIS A 50 7.50 -11.99 -1.79
CA HIS A 50 8.70 -11.68 -1.01
C HIS A 50 8.49 -11.82 0.49
N LEU A 51 7.31 -11.43 0.98
CA LEU A 51 6.97 -11.43 2.41
C LEU A 51 6.20 -12.69 2.84
N ASP A 52 5.87 -13.58 1.91
CA ASP A 52 5.00 -14.75 2.14
C ASP A 52 3.65 -14.35 2.79
N ILE A 53 3.03 -13.30 2.24
CA ILE A 53 1.74 -12.76 2.69
C ILE A 53 0.68 -12.91 1.61
N SER A 54 -0.58 -12.79 1.99
CA SER A 54 -1.68 -12.83 1.03
C SER A 54 -1.57 -11.69 0.00
N LEU A 55 -1.98 -11.95 -1.25
CA LEU A 55 -2.04 -10.91 -2.27
C LEU A 55 -2.92 -9.73 -1.84
N GLY A 56 -4.03 -10.01 -1.15
CA GLY A 56 -4.92 -9.00 -0.63
C GLY A 56 -4.23 -8.04 0.35
N GLU A 57 -3.47 -8.56 1.30
CA GLU A 57 -2.67 -7.75 2.22
C GLU A 57 -1.65 -6.88 1.48
N ALA A 58 -0.92 -7.48 0.53
CA ALA A 58 0.06 -6.76 -0.28
C ALA A 58 -0.56 -5.66 -1.15
N MET A 59 -1.75 -5.89 -1.70
CA MET A 59 -2.49 -4.89 -2.48
C MET A 59 -2.86 -3.66 -1.64
N VAL A 60 -3.33 -3.85 -0.40
CA VAL A 60 -3.69 -2.75 0.50
C VAL A 60 -2.45 -1.97 0.90
N ILE A 61 -1.37 -2.66 1.32
CA ILE A 61 -0.09 -2.04 1.65
C ILE A 61 0.42 -1.18 0.47
N PHE A 62 0.49 -1.77 -0.72
CA PHE A 62 1.00 -1.10 -1.91
C PHE A 62 0.17 0.12 -2.30
N HIS A 63 -1.16 0.01 -2.20
CA HIS A 63 -2.08 1.10 -2.49
C HIS A 63 -1.90 2.28 -1.52
N GLU A 64 -1.87 2.00 -0.22
CA GLU A 64 -1.71 3.04 0.79
C GLU A 64 -0.38 3.77 0.67
N LEU A 65 0.72 3.05 0.42
CA LEU A 65 2.05 3.65 0.24
C LEU A 65 2.10 4.57 -0.98
N LYS A 66 1.48 4.18 -2.10
CA LYS A 66 1.39 5.04 -3.28
C LYS A 66 0.61 6.33 -3.04
N ASN A 67 -0.44 6.27 -2.23
CA ASN A 67 -1.23 7.45 -1.90
C ASN A 67 -0.50 8.38 -0.91
N GLU A 68 0.24 7.81 0.05
CA GLU A 68 1.08 8.58 0.98
C GLU A 68 2.21 9.34 0.26
N ASP A 69 2.87 8.70 -0.72
CA ASP A 69 3.93 9.33 -1.52
C ASP A 69 3.39 10.46 -2.41
N GLY A 70 2.14 10.34 -2.91
CA GLY A 70 1.48 11.38 -3.70
C GLY A 70 1.05 12.62 -2.89
N THR A 71 0.75 12.45 -1.60
CA THR A 71 0.35 13.56 -0.72
C THR A 71 1.49 14.49 -0.30
N LEU A 72 2.75 14.14 -0.56
CA LEU A 72 3.91 15.00 -0.28
C LEU A 72 4.17 16.05 -1.38
N SER A 73 3.46 15.99 -2.51
CA SER A 73 3.61 16.97 -3.62
C SER A 73 2.54 18.08 -3.67
N GLU A 74 1.47 18.00 -2.88
CA GLU A 74 0.36 18.99 -2.97
C GLU A 74 0.33 19.99 -1.81
N ASP A 75 1.03 19.74 -0.70
CA ASP A 75 0.96 20.58 0.52
C ASP A 75 2.06 21.66 0.59
N SER A 76 2.81 21.91 -0.49
CA SER A 76 3.91 22.88 -0.53
C SER A 76 3.56 24.25 -1.13
N ASP A 77 2.38 24.40 -1.73
CA ASP A 77 2.04 25.59 -2.56
C ASP A 77 0.97 26.52 -1.96
N GLU A 78 0.63 26.34 -0.68
CA GLU A 78 -0.29 27.28 0.01
C GLU A 78 0.23 27.63 1.42
N ARG A 79 1.16 28.59 1.47
CA ARG A 79 1.23 29.54 2.60
C ARG A 79 1.36 30.97 2.07
N PRO A 80 0.52 31.90 2.57
CA PRO A 80 0.55 33.31 2.18
C PRO A 80 1.79 34.05 2.69
#